data_AF-A0A0L0FZB1-F1
#
_entry.id   AF-A0A0L0FZB1-F1
#
_cell.length_a   1.000
_cell.length_b   1.000
_cell.length_c   1.000
_cell.angle_alpha   90.00
_cell.angle_beta   90.00
_cell.angle_gamma   90.00
#
_symmetry.space_group_name_H-M   'P 1'
#
loop_
_entity.id
_entity.type
_entity.pdbx_description
1 polymer ?
#
loop_
_entity_poly.entity_id
_entity_poly.type
_entity_poly.pdbx_seq_one_letter_code
_entity_poly.pdbx_strand_id
1 'polypeptide(L)'
;MTAATVNFVDPVMKVHNFIDHDIHTSTIYFRVIQMDQTLLLWAGTDSSFTNLAVAMPPRDEMSKQGVGSLLLGDSLRSTGPAQRLAKLTGKQIHLSINVSISDNVQLAEKMVEERFVREMRTQPEKF
;
A
#
# COMPACT_ATOMS: atom_id res chain seq x y z
N MET A 1 43.72 8.51 -11.14
CA MET A 1 42.42 8.77 -10.49
C MET A 1 41.34 8.51 -11.54
N THR A 2 40.62 7.40 -11.42
CA THR A 2 39.54 7.02 -12.34
C THR A 2 38.29 7.82 -11.97
N ALA A 3 37.75 8.59 -12.92
CA ALA A 3 36.53 9.36 -12.71
C ALA A 3 35.32 8.41 -12.65
N ALA A 4 34.48 8.56 -11.63
CA ALA A 4 33.23 7.82 -11.52
C ALA A 4 32.17 8.48 -12.41
N THR A 5 31.60 7.72 -13.34
CA THR A 5 30.51 8.18 -14.20
C THR A 5 29.19 8.05 -13.44
N VAL A 6 28.51 9.17 -13.18
CA VAL A 6 27.17 9.17 -12.59
C VAL A 6 26.16 9.00 -13.73
N ASN A 7 25.55 7.82 -13.80
CA ASN A 7 24.45 7.57 -14.73
C ASN A 7 23.14 8.00 -14.05
N PHE A 8 22.51 9.05 -14.58
CA PHE A 8 21.15 9.40 -14.20
C PHE A 8 20.19 8.44 -14.90
N VAL A 9 19.53 7.60 -14.13
CA VAL A 9 18.44 6.74 -14.59
C VAL A 9 17.14 7.52 -14.36
N ASP A 10 16.27 7.58 -15.37
CA ASP A 10 14.95 8.16 -15.18
C ASP A 10 14.22 7.41 -14.06
N PRO A 11 13.74 8.09 -13.01
CA PRO A 11 12.94 7.43 -12.00
C PRO A 11 11.62 7.01 -12.65
N VAL A 12 11.48 5.71 -12.92
CA VAL A 12 10.23 5.12 -13.45
C VAL A 12 9.23 4.99 -12.31
N MET A 13 8.83 6.13 -11.74
CA MET A 13 7.72 6.20 -10.80
C MET A 13 6.42 6.25 -11.60
N LYS A 14 5.56 5.26 -11.42
CA LYS A 14 4.24 5.24 -12.06
C LYS A 14 3.16 5.50 -11.03
N VAL A 15 2.19 6.33 -11.39
CA VAL A 15 1.04 6.65 -10.54
C VAL A 15 -0.22 6.05 -11.17
N HIS A 16 -0.99 5.34 -10.36
CA HIS A 16 -2.32 4.84 -10.70
C HIS A 16 -3.32 5.32 -9.66
N ASN A 17 -4.45 5.85 -10.12
CA ASN A 17 -5.53 6.30 -9.24
C ASN A 17 -6.82 5.63 -9.70
N PHE A 18 -7.64 5.24 -8.74
CA PHE A 18 -8.96 4.70 -9.00
C PHE A 18 -9.89 5.05 -7.83
N ILE A 19 -11.19 4.92 -8.07
CA ILE A 19 -12.23 5.27 -7.11
C ILE A 19 -13.17 4.07 -7.00
N ASP A 20 -13.65 3.81 -5.79
CA ASP A 20 -14.75 2.88 -5.56
C ASP A 20 -15.89 3.65 -4.87
N HIS A 21 -17.06 3.69 -5.50
CA HIS A 21 -18.21 4.45 -5.02
C HIS A 21 -19.08 3.66 -4.03
N ASP A 22 -18.86 2.35 -3.91
CA ASP A 22 -19.81 1.42 -3.28
C ASP A 22 -19.22 0.64 -2.11
N ILE A 23 -18.10 1.10 -1.54
CA ILE A 23 -17.54 0.49 -0.32
C ILE A 23 -18.36 0.95 0.87
N HIS A 24 -19.34 0.11 1.27
CA HIS A 24 -20.26 0.37 2.37
C HIS A 24 -20.90 1.77 2.27
N THR A 25 -21.52 2.07 1.13
CA THR A 25 -22.18 3.36 0.84
C THR A 25 -21.26 4.59 0.92
N SER A 26 -19.94 4.38 0.92
CA SER A 26 -18.93 5.43 0.96
C SER A 26 -18.11 5.41 -0.32
N THR A 27 -17.81 6.61 -0.84
CA THR A 27 -16.83 6.77 -1.92
C THR A 27 -15.42 6.79 -1.33
N ILE A 28 -14.56 5.88 -1.77
CA ILE A 28 -13.16 5.80 -1.36
C ILE A 28 -12.26 6.04 -2.56
N TYR A 29 -11.28 6.92 -2.37
CA TYR A 29 -10.25 7.23 -3.35
C TYR A 29 -9.03 6.38 -3.07
N PHE A 30 -8.43 5.86 -4.13
CA PHE A 30 -7.24 5.03 -4.07
C PHE A 30 -6.13 5.65 -4.91
N ARG A 31 -4.92 5.58 -4.38
CA ARG A 31 -3.69 5.96 -5.07
C ARG A 31 -2.64 4.88 -4.89
N VAL A 32 -1.97 4.57 -5.98
CA VAL A 32 -0.85 3.64 -6.06
C VAL A 32 0.31 4.38 -6.70
N ILE A 33 1.45 4.33 -6.02
CA ILE A 33 2.73 4.78 -6.56
C ILE A 33 3.63 3.55 -6.63
N GLN A 34 3.92 3.13 -7.85
CA GLN A 34 4.82 2.01 -8.14
C GLN A 34 6.23 2.56 -8.32
N MET A 35 7.16 2.00 -7.54
CA MET A 35 8.60 2.13 -7.68
C MET A 35 9.18 0.73 -7.93
N ASP A 36 10.48 0.62 -8.20
CA ASP A 36 11.13 -0.63 -8.63
C ASP A 36 10.73 -1.86 -7.79
N GLN A 37 11.07 -1.87 -6.49
CA GLN A 37 10.80 -2.97 -5.57
C GLN A 37 9.81 -2.59 -4.47
N THR A 38 9.04 -1.52 -4.68
CA THR A 38 8.25 -0.91 -3.62
C THR A 38 6.96 -0.31 -4.16
N LEU A 39 5.88 -0.49 -3.40
CA LEU A 39 4.61 0.18 -3.63
C LEU A 39 4.30 1.13 -2.48
N LEU A 40 3.75 2.30 -2.82
CA LEU A 40 3.04 3.14 -1.88
C LEU A 40 1.56 3.13 -2.25
N LEU A 41 0.75 2.64 -1.31
CA LEU A 41 -0.68 2.47 -1.41
C LEU A 41 -1.35 3.45 -0.44
N TRP A 42 -2.33 4.18 -0.93
CA TRP A 42 -3.13 5.10 -0.11
C TRP A 42 -4.61 4.89 -0.43
N ALA A 43 -5.43 4.88 0.62
CA ALA A 43 -6.88 4.86 0.52
C ALA A 43 -7.48 5.84 1.52
N GLY A 44 -8.38 6.71 1.07
CA GLY A 44 -8.98 7.75 1.91
C GLY A 44 -10.30 8.27 1.37
N THR A 45 -11.07 8.92 2.23
CA THR A 45 -12.29 9.67 1.85
C THR A 45 -12.02 11.17 1.67
N ASP A 46 -10.92 11.66 2.23
CA ASP A 46 -10.45 13.04 2.14
C ASP A 46 -8.97 13.08 1.70
N SER A 47 -8.33 14.25 1.73
CA SER A 47 -6.90 14.40 1.40
C SER A 47 -5.96 14.15 2.58
N SER A 48 -6.40 13.42 3.62
CA SER A 48 -5.58 13.17 4.81
C SER A 48 -4.57 12.04 4.59
N PHE A 49 -3.39 12.22 5.18
CA PHE A 49 -2.31 11.24 5.16
C PHE A 49 -1.74 11.13 6.57
N THR A 50 -2.48 10.44 7.45
CA THR A 50 -2.24 10.49 8.90
C THR A 50 -1.74 9.18 9.51
N ASN A 51 -1.78 8.07 8.76
CA ASN A 51 -1.44 6.75 9.29
C ASN A 51 -0.77 5.88 8.23
N LEU A 52 0.57 5.86 8.23
CA LEU A 52 1.38 5.14 7.26
C LEU A 52 2.09 3.97 7.94
N ALA A 53 1.84 2.76 7.47
CA ALA A 53 2.63 1.59 7.80
C ALA A 53 3.57 1.22 6.65
N VAL A 54 4.66 0.53 6.98
CA VAL A 54 5.52 -0.17 6.02
C VAL A 54 5.57 -1.65 6.36
N ALA A 55 5.58 -2.50 5.35
CA ALA A 55 5.87 -3.91 5.52
C ALA A 55 6.76 -4.43 4.39
N MET A 56 7.59 -5.42 4.74
CA MET A 56 8.44 -6.12 3.79
C MET A 56 7.97 -7.57 3.66
N PRO A 57 8.13 -8.20 2.48
CA PRO A 57 7.87 -9.61 2.33
C PRO A 57 8.79 -10.43 3.24
N PRO A 58 8.36 -11.63 3.67
CA PRO A 58 9.24 -12.52 4.41
C PRO A 58 10.47 -12.90 3.57
N ARG A 59 11.60 -13.18 4.25
CA ARG A 59 12.84 -13.56 3.58
C ARG A 59 12.76 -14.96 2.97
N ASP A 60 12.00 -15.85 3.62
CA ASP A 60 11.83 -17.25 3.24
C ASP A 60 10.39 -17.71 3.51
N GLU A 61 10.00 -18.83 2.88
CA GLU A 61 8.68 -19.43 3.09
C GLU A 61 8.49 -19.97 4.53
N MET A 62 9.58 -20.11 5.30
CA MET A 62 9.54 -20.52 6.70
C MET A 62 9.06 -19.40 7.63
N SER A 63 9.41 -18.15 7.33
CA SER A 63 8.92 -16.95 7.99
C SER A 63 7.51 -16.66 7.50
N LYS A 64 6.51 -17.27 8.16
CA LYS A 64 5.10 -17.20 7.76
C LYS A 64 4.52 -15.78 7.68
N GLN A 65 5.15 -14.81 8.35
CA GLN A 65 4.72 -13.41 8.44
C GLN A 65 5.85 -12.47 8.03
N GLY A 66 5.54 -11.53 7.13
CA GLY A 66 6.42 -10.39 6.83
C GLY A 66 6.52 -9.43 8.02
N VAL A 67 7.59 -8.64 8.08
CA VAL A 67 7.79 -7.65 9.16
C VAL A 67 7.06 -6.35 8.78
N GLY A 68 6.28 -5.81 9.70
CA GLY A 68 5.56 -4.54 9.55
C GLY A 68 5.94 -3.54 10.64
N SER A 69 5.95 -2.25 10.31
CA SER A 69 6.20 -1.16 11.25
C SER A 69 5.31 0.04 10.93
N LEU A 70 4.99 0.85 11.93
CA LEU A 70 4.32 2.13 11.77
C LEU A 70 5.37 3.22 11.50
N LEU A 71 5.20 3.98 10.45
CA LEU A 71 6.08 5.11 10.09
C LEU A 71 5.48 6.46 10.50
N LEU A 72 4.16 6.60 10.39
CA LEU A 72 3.44 7.82 10.72
C LEU A 72 2.11 7.46 11.40
N GLY A 73 1.73 8.25 12.40
CA GLY A 73 0.51 8.06 13.17
C GLY A 73 0.76 7.32 14.48
N ASP A 74 -0.33 7.04 15.20
CA ASP A 74 -0.34 6.45 16.55
C ASP A 74 -1.00 5.06 16.58
N SER A 75 -1.47 4.56 15.43
CA SER A 75 -2.30 3.37 15.35
C SER A 75 -1.75 2.35 14.37
N LEU A 76 -1.65 1.08 14.78
CA LEU A 76 -1.13 -0.03 13.97
C LEU A 76 -2.09 -0.53 12.87
N ARG A 77 -3.18 0.18 12.61
CA ARG A 77 -4.26 -0.12 11.65
C ARG A 77 -3.77 -0.62 10.28
N SER A 78 -2.86 0.13 9.67
CA SER A 78 -2.34 -0.19 8.33
C SER A 78 -1.31 -1.34 8.32
N THR A 79 -0.79 -1.78 9.46
CA THR A 79 0.35 -2.73 9.52
C THR A 79 -0.02 -4.14 9.07
N GLY A 80 -1.13 -4.70 9.56
CA GLY A 80 -1.58 -6.04 9.20
C GLY A 80 -1.90 -6.18 7.71
N PRO A 81 -2.72 -5.28 7.12
CA PRO A 81 -2.93 -5.26 5.67
C PRO A 81 -1.63 -5.06 4.88
N ALA A 82 -0.72 -4.18 5.31
CA ALA A 82 0.56 -3.99 4.64
C ALA A 82 1.38 -5.29 4.59
N GLN A 83 1.45 -6.06 5.70
CA GLN A 83 2.15 -7.34 5.75
C GLN A 83 1.55 -8.37 4.78
N ARG A 84 0.23 -8.46 4.71
CA ARG A 84 -0.46 -9.39 3.79
C ARG A 84 -0.23 -9.01 2.34
N LEU A 85 -0.32 -7.72 2.01
CA LEU A 85 -0.04 -7.21 0.67
C LEU A 85 1.45 -7.37 0.28
N ALA A 86 2.38 -7.18 1.22
CA ALA A 86 3.80 -7.40 0.98
C ALA A 86 4.09 -8.86 0.68
N LYS A 87 3.48 -9.78 1.44
CA LYS A 87 3.56 -11.21 1.16
C LYS A 87 2.94 -11.57 -0.19
N LEU A 88 1.79 -10.98 -0.54
CA LEU A 88 1.10 -11.24 -1.81
C LEU A 88 1.91 -10.77 -3.02
N THR A 89 2.56 -9.62 -2.92
CA THR A 89 3.25 -8.97 -4.05
C THR A 89 4.73 -9.33 -4.15
N GLY A 90 5.34 -9.81 -3.06
CA GLY A 90 6.79 -9.95 -2.96
C GLY A 90 7.53 -8.61 -2.94
N LYS A 91 6.83 -7.49 -2.74
CA LYS A 91 7.39 -6.13 -2.73
C LYS A 91 7.24 -5.48 -1.36
N GLN A 92 8.09 -4.49 -1.07
CA GLN A 92 7.88 -3.64 0.09
C GLN A 92 6.62 -2.80 -0.11
N ILE A 93 5.72 -2.78 0.88
CA ILE A 93 4.46 -2.03 0.86
C ILE A 93 4.54 -0.91 1.88
N HIS A 94 4.35 0.32 1.43
CA HIS A 94 3.94 1.43 2.27
C HIS A 94 2.43 1.58 2.11
N LEU A 95 1.67 1.53 3.20
CA LEU A 95 0.21 1.56 3.16
C LEU A 95 -0.35 2.59 4.13
N SER A 96 -1.19 3.46 3.61
CA SER A 96 -1.96 4.42 4.40
C SER A 96 -3.45 4.21 4.17
N ILE A 97 -4.17 3.86 5.25
CA ILE A 97 -5.62 3.69 5.24
C ILE A 97 -6.22 4.79 6.12
N ASN A 98 -6.83 5.78 5.49
CA ASN A 98 -7.44 6.96 6.10
C ASN A 98 -8.95 6.94 5.91
N VAL A 99 -9.58 5.81 6.24
CA VAL A 99 -11.03 5.60 6.12
C VAL A 99 -11.63 5.06 7.41
N SER A 100 -12.84 5.50 7.71
CA SER A 100 -13.70 4.95 8.75
C SER A 100 -15.05 4.61 8.13
N ILE A 101 -15.44 3.34 8.21
CA ILE A 101 -16.73 2.87 7.72
C ILE A 101 -17.63 2.61 8.91
N SER A 102 -18.64 3.44 9.13
CA SER A 102 -19.59 3.30 10.25
C SER A 102 -18.87 3.11 11.60
N ASP A 103 -17.78 3.85 11.80
CA ASP A 103 -16.83 3.76 12.93
C ASP A 103 -16.13 2.40 13.14
N ASN A 104 -16.35 1.43 12.23
CA ASN A 104 -15.69 0.13 12.24
C ASN A 104 -14.42 0.14 11.39
N VAL A 105 -13.31 0.40 12.06
CA VAL A 105 -11.98 0.49 11.46
C VAL A 105 -11.51 -0.84 10.87
N GLN A 106 -11.72 -1.96 11.55
CA GLN A 106 -11.28 -3.27 11.05
C GLN A 106 -12.02 -3.68 9.78
N LEU A 107 -13.32 -3.37 9.71
CA LEU A 107 -14.10 -3.57 8.49
C LEU A 107 -13.57 -2.70 7.35
N ALA A 108 -13.26 -1.43 7.64
CA ALA A 108 -12.71 -0.51 6.66
C ALA A 108 -11.36 -0.99 6.09
N GLU A 109 -10.44 -1.40 6.97
CA GLU A 109 -9.15 -1.99 6.57
C GLU A 109 -9.33 -3.21 5.66
N LYS A 110 -10.22 -4.13 6.04
CA LYS A 110 -10.49 -5.35 5.28
C LYS A 110 -11.04 -5.02 3.89
N MET A 111 -12.03 -4.14 3.79
CA MET A 111 -12.65 -3.78 2.51
C MET A 111 -11.67 -3.05 1.58
N VAL A 112 -10.84 -2.16 2.13
CA VAL A 112 -9.78 -1.47 1.39
C VAL A 112 -8.74 -2.46 0.88
N GLU A 113 -8.29 -3.41 1.72
CA GLU A 113 -7.36 -4.46 1.31
C GLU A 113 -7.94 -5.32 0.19
N GLU A 114 -9.16 -5.83 0.35
CA GLU A 114 -9.85 -6.63 -0.66
C GLU A 114 -9.98 -5.86 -1.98
N ARG A 115 -10.20 -4.55 -1.91
CA ARG A 115 -10.29 -3.70 -3.09
C ARG A 115 -8.95 -3.52 -3.80
N PHE A 116 -7.84 -3.34 -3.06
CA PHE A 116 -6.49 -3.35 -3.63
C PHE A 116 -6.17 -4.69 -4.30
N VAL A 117 -6.47 -5.80 -3.63
CA VAL A 117 -6.24 -7.15 -4.18
C VAL A 117 -7.02 -7.36 -5.47
N ARG A 118 -8.26 -6.85 -5.54
CA ARG A 118 -9.07 -6.90 -6.77
C ARG A 118 -8.42 -6.08 -7.88
N GLU A 119 -7.99 -4.85 -7.58
CA GLU A 119 -7.33 -3.98 -8.58
C GLU A 119 -6.04 -4.62 -9.10
N MET A 120 -5.20 -5.18 -8.21
CA MET A 120 -3.97 -5.88 -8.58
C MET A 120 -4.22 -7.06 -9.53
N ARG A 121 -5.34 -7.77 -9.36
CA ARG A 121 -5.72 -8.87 -10.26
C ARG A 121 -6.22 -8.37 -11.62
N THR A 122 -6.90 -7.23 -11.65
CA THR A 122 -7.47 -6.65 -12.87
C THR A 122 -6.42 -5.90 -13.69
N GLN A 123 -5.49 -5.19 -13.04
CA GLN A 123 -4.47 -4.35 -13.66
C GLN A 123 -3.09 -4.58 -13.00
N PRO A 124 -2.50 -5.77 -13.12
CA PRO A 124 -1.24 -6.12 -12.45
C PRO A 124 -0.08 -5.20 -12.82
N GLU A 125 -0.07 -4.62 -14.02
CA GLU A 125 0.98 -3.72 -14.51
C GLU A 125 1.02 -2.35 -13.80
N LYS A 126 0.02 -2.05 -12.97
CA LYS A 126 -0.06 -0.82 -12.16
C LYS A 126 0.56 -0.97 -10.76
N PHE A 127 1.00 -2.18 -10.40
CA PHE A 127 1.48 -2.54 -9.06
C PHE A 127 2.87 -3.19 -9.08
#